data_AF-A0AA51IX17-F1
#
_entry.id   AF-A0AA51IX17-F1
#
_cell.length_a   1.000
_cell.length_b   1.000
_cell.length_c   1.000
_cell.angle_alpha   90.00
_cell.angle_beta   90.00
_cell.angle_gamma   90.00
#
_symmetry.space_group_name_H-M   'P 1'
#
loop_
_entity.id
_entity.type
_entity.pdbx_description
1 polymer ?
#
loop_
_entity_poly.entity_id
_entity_poly.type
_entity_poly.pdbx_seq_one_letter_code
_entity_poly.pdbx_strand_id
1 'polypeptide(L)'
;ILGAPGSGKGTISSRIVKKYRFEHVSSGDKLREHIEKQTDLGKEVKVYLNQGKLVPDDVMIKFMVSELKKVENKPWLLDGFPRTVAQAEALWKVQPVDVVLNLVVPFDVIIERVKSRWVHLPSGRVYNIGFNTPKVMGKDDVTGEDLTRRPDDKPEAVQNRLKIYESITKPVIAFYKAKGIVKEFEGSTSDEIW
;
A
#
# COMPACT_ATOMS: atom_id res chain seq x y z
N ILE A 1 -5.56 -6.41 -1.00
CA ILE A 1 -5.39 -5.82 -2.35
C ILE A 1 -3.89 -5.79 -2.71
N LEU A 2 -3.55 -6.20 -3.92
CA LEU A 2 -2.19 -6.30 -4.46
C LEU A 2 -2.03 -5.44 -5.72
N GLY A 3 -0.79 -5.19 -6.11
CA GLY A 3 -0.43 -4.34 -7.24
C GLY A 3 0.85 -3.54 -6.99
N ALA A 4 1.50 -3.11 -8.06
CA ALA A 4 2.78 -2.39 -7.99
C ALA A 4 2.69 -1.08 -7.17
N PRO A 5 3.79 -0.55 -6.61
CA PRO A 5 3.82 0.85 -6.17
C PRO A 5 3.26 1.78 -7.26
N GLY A 6 2.46 2.79 -6.92
CA GLY A 6 1.87 3.69 -7.93
C GLY A 6 0.65 3.17 -8.71
N SER A 7 0.28 1.89 -8.59
CA SER A 7 -0.92 1.31 -9.27
C SER A 7 -2.27 1.90 -8.85
N GLY A 8 -2.33 2.73 -7.80
CA GLY A 8 -3.60 3.30 -7.31
C GLY A 8 -4.29 2.49 -6.23
N LYS A 9 -3.65 1.42 -5.70
CA LYS A 9 -4.19 0.60 -4.58
C LYS A 9 -4.81 1.44 -3.47
N GLY A 10 -4.08 2.41 -2.91
CA GLY A 10 -4.60 3.22 -1.80
C GLY A 10 -5.87 4.01 -2.16
N THR A 11 -5.99 4.47 -3.41
CA THR A 11 -7.21 5.13 -3.90
C THR A 11 -8.38 4.13 -3.95
N ILE A 12 -8.16 2.95 -4.55
CA ILE A 12 -9.18 1.90 -4.61
C ILE A 12 -9.55 1.41 -3.21
N SER A 13 -8.57 1.18 -2.33
CA SER A 13 -8.77 0.82 -0.92
C SER A 13 -9.67 1.84 -0.22
N SER A 14 -9.38 3.13 -0.37
CA SER A 14 -10.20 4.20 0.21
C SER A 14 -11.63 4.18 -0.30
N ARG A 15 -11.85 3.93 -1.60
CA ARG A 15 -13.19 3.80 -2.20
C ARG A 15 -13.95 2.59 -1.65
N ILE A 16 -13.29 1.43 -1.55
CA ILE A 16 -13.88 0.20 -0.98
C ILE A 16 -14.29 0.44 0.47
N VAL A 17 -13.38 0.95 1.29
CA VAL A 17 -13.59 1.24 2.72
C VAL A 17 -14.77 2.19 2.90
N LYS A 18 -14.82 3.28 2.14
CA LYS A 18 -15.90 4.27 2.23
C LYS A 18 -17.25 3.72 1.77
N LYS A 19 -17.28 2.98 0.65
CA LYS A 19 -18.54 2.48 0.05
C LYS A 19 -19.12 1.30 0.81
N TYR A 20 -18.27 0.35 1.21
CA TYR A 20 -18.69 -0.93 1.79
C TYR A 20 -18.43 -1.06 3.29
N ARG A 21 -17.87 -0.03 3.94
CA ARG A 21 -17.63 0.03 5.39
C ARG A 21 -16.70 -1.08 5.90
N PHE A 22 -15.64 -1.37 5.15
CA PHE A 22 -14.57 -2.30 5.54
C PHE A 22 -13.59 -1.62 6.51
N GLU A 23 -13.09 -2.35 7.49
CA GLU A 23 -11.95 -1.92 8.29
C GLU A 23 -10.67 -1.92 7.44
N HIS A 24 -9.95 -0.79 7.41
CA HIS A 24 -8.75 -0.67 6.58
C HIS A 24 -7.49 -1.01 7.38
N VAL A 25 -6.82 -2.10 6.99
CA VAL A 25 -5.55 -2.52 7.59
C VAL A 25 -4.41 -2.29 6.59
N SER A 26 -3.85 -1.09 6.61
CA SER A 26 -2.71 -0.69 5.77
C SER A 26 -1.40 -0.87 6.54
N SER A 27 -0.56 -1.83 6.12
CA SER A 27 0.73 -2.08 6.77
C SER A 27 1.61 -0.84 6.76
N GLY A 28 1.62 -0.09 5.65
CA GLY A 28 2.42 1.11 5.49
C GLY A 28 1.97 2.25 6.40
N ASP A 29 0.67 2.49 6.53
CA ASP A 29 0.16 3.57 7.40
C ASP A 29 0.37 3.22 8.87
N LYS A 30 0.09 1.96 9.25
CA LYS A 30 0.30 1.49 10.62
C LYS A 30 1.77 1.55 11.04
N LEU A 31 2.71 1.14 10.18
CA LEU A 31 4.14 1.28 10.48
C LEU A 31 4.58 2.76 10.60
N ARG A 32 4.00 3.68 9.79
CA ARG A 32 4.27 5.11 9.92
C ARG A 32 3.75 5.70 11.23
N GLU A 33 2.56 5.31 11.67
CA GLU A 33 2.03 5.68 12.98
C GLU A 33 2.98 5.25 14.11
N HIS A 34 3.54 4.04 14.02
CA HIS A 34 4.55 3.55 14.96
C HIS A 34 5.85 4.37 14.96
N ILE A 35 6.29 4.85 13.79
CA ILE A 35 7.44 5.74 13.62
C ILE A 35 7.18 7.10 14.25
N GLU A 36 6.03 7.70 13.96
CA GLU A 36 5.62 9.01 14.49
C GLU A 36 5.52 8.98 16.02
N LYS A 37 4.96 7.90 16.57
CA LYS A 37 4.88 7.65 18.02
C LYS A 37 6.20 7.21 18.67
N GLN A 38 7.27 7.05 17.88
CA GLN A 38 8.60 6.63 18.35
C GLN A 38 8.59 5.33 19.18
N THR A 39 7.69 4.41 18.86
CA THR A 39 7.65 3.07 19.48
C THR A 39 8.90 2.27 19.12
N ASP A 40 9.20 1.20 19.86
CA ASP A 40 10.37 0.36 19.57
C ASP A 40 10.30 -0.26 18.16
N LEU A 41 9.12 -0.76 17.77
CA LEU A 41 8.86 -1.20 16.39
C LEU A 41 9.10 -0.05 15.40
N GLY A 42 8.61 1.16 15.70
CA GLY A 42 8.80 2.34 14.86
C GLY A 42 10.27 2.68 14.63
N LYS A 43 11.09 2.65 15.68
CA LYS A 43 12.53 2.90 15.61
C LYS A 43 13.24 1.85 14.75
N GLU A 44 12.88 0.59 14.91
CA GLU A 44 13.42 -0.54 14.15
C GLU A 44 13.08 -0.42 12.65
N VAL A 45 11.80 -0.21 12.31
CA VAL A 45 11.34 -0.23 10.91
C VAL A 45 11.70 1.02 10.12
N LYS A 46 11.96 2.15 10.80
CA LYS A 46 12.33 3.43 10.17
C LYS A 46 13.54 3.30 9.24
N VAL A 47 14.54 2.50 9.62
CA VAL A 47 15.76 2.31 8.84
C VAL A 47 15.47 1.63 7.51
N TYR A 48 14.64 0.58 7.52
CA TYR A 48 14.27 -0.16 6.32
C TYR A 48 13.44 0.69 5.36
N LEU A 49 12.44 1.40 5.87
CA LEU A 49 11.56 2.23 5.05
C LEU A 49 12.30 3.39 4.38
N ASN A 50 13.20 4.07 5.09
CA ASN A 50 14.01 5.16 4.53
C ASN A 50 14.94 4.68 3.40
N GLN A 51 15.37 3.41 3.43
CA GLN A 51 16.21 2.80 2.39
C GLN A 51 15.38 2.12 1.28
N GLY A 52 14.05 2.20 1.34
CA GLY A 52 13.16 1.50 0.40
C GLY A 52 13.26 -0.02 0.49
N LYS A 53 13.77 -0.56 1.62
CA LYS A 53 13.87 -2.00 1.89
C LYS A 53 12.57 -2.51 2.53
N LEU A 54 12.35 -3.82 2.43
CA LEU A 54 11.30 -4.49 3.18
C LEU A 54 11.73 -4.65 4.64
N VAL A 55 10.77 -4.50 5.55
CA VAL A 55 10.91 -4.94 6.94
C VAL A 55 11.03 -6.48 6.95
N PRO A 56 11.86 -7.08 7.82
CA PRO A 56 11.96 -8.53 7.95
C PRO A 56 10.60 -9.23 8.09
N ASP A 57 10.47 -10.40 7.47
CA ASP A 57 9.19 -11.10 7.34
C ASP A 57 8.62 -11.51 8.70
N ASP A 58 9.45 -11.99 9.62
CA ASP A 58 9.06 -12.39 10.97
C ASP A 58 8.46 -11.21 11.77
N VAL A 59 9.10 -10.04 11.70
CA VAL A 59 8.63 -8.80 12.30
C VAL A 59 7.30 -8.39 11.68
N MET A 60 7.22 -8.40 10.34
CA MET A 60 6.03 -8.00 9.59
C MET A 60 4.83 -8.93 9.84
N ILE A 61 5.06 -10.25 9.86
CA ILE A 61 4.02 -11.26 10.13
C ILE A 61 3.46 -11.08 11.54
N LYS A 62 4.33 -11.02 12.56
CA LYS A 62 3.91 -10.84 13.96
C LYS A 62 3.08 -9.58 14.13
N PHE A 63 3.53 -8.48 13.53
CA PHE A 63 2.83 -7.21 13.56
C PHE A 63 1.44 -7.30 12.89
N MET A 64 1.38 -7.79 11.66
CA MET A 64 0.11 -7.82 10.91
C MET A 64 -0.92 -8.77 11.50
N VAL A 65 -0.49 -9.92 12.02
CA VAL A 65 -1.38 -10.84 12.75
C VAL A 65 -1.97 -10.14 13.99
N SER A 66 -1.17 -9.33 14.70
CA SER A 66 -1.68 -8.57 15.85
C SER A 66 -2.68 -7.48 15.46
N GLU A 67 -2.50 -6.82 14.31
CA GLU A 67 -3.45 -5.83 13.80
C GLU A 67 -4.75 -6.47 13.30
N LEU A 68 -4.67 -7.63 12.62
CA LEU A 68 -5.83 -8.34 12.10
C LEU A 68 -6.74 -8.88 13.21
N LYS A 69 -6.18 -9.34 14.34
CA LYS A 69 -6.97 -9.76 15.52
C LYS A 69 -7.88 -8.65 16.05
N LYS A 70 -7.49 -7.38 15.93
CA LYS A 70 -8.31 -6.24 16.38
C LYS A 70 -9.57 -6.06 15.55
N VAL A 71 -9.62 -6.63 14.34
CA VAL A 71 -10.71 -6.47 13.37
C VAL A 71 -11.30 -7.80 12.91
N GLU A 72 -10.95 -8.92 13.56
CA GLU A 72 -11.31 -10.28 13.11
C GLU A 72 -12.83 -10.49 12.96
N ASN A 73 -13.64 -9.78 13.75
CA ASN A 73 -15.11 -9.87 13.74
C ASN A 73 -15.79 -8.88 12.78
N LYS A 74 -15.05 -8.26 11.87
CA LYS A 74 -15.54 -7.25 10.93
C LYS A 74 -15.02 -7.52 9.52
N PRO A 75 -15.71 -7.08 8.46
CA PRO A 75 -15.12 -7.10 7.12
C PRO A 75 -13.89 -6.20 7.09
N TRP A 76 -12.74 -6.73 6.65
CA TRP A 76 -11.48 -6.00 6.62
C TRP A 76 -10.84 -6.03 5.23
N LEU A 77 -10.14 -4.95 4.89
CA LEU A 77 -9.34 -4.82 3.68
C LEU A 77 -7.88 -4.67 4.08
N LEU A 78 -7.07 -5.62 3.63
CA LEU A 78 -5.63 -5.62 3.82
C LEU A 78 -4.93 -4.93 2.65
N ASP A 79 -4.17 -3.86 2.92
CA ASP A 79 -3.39 -3.10 1.92
C ASP A 79 -1.89 -3.12 2.28
N GLY A 80 -1.06 -3.46 1.30
CA GLY A 80 0.40 -3.47 1.44
C GLY A 80 0.98 -4.66 2.21
N PHE A 81 0.19 -5.68 2.52
CA PHE A 81 0.60 -6.99 3.04
C PHE A 81 -0.31 -8.07 2.41
N PRO A 82 0.18 -9.30 2.15
CA PRO A 82 1.58 -9.72 2.18
C PRO A 82 2.39 -9.18 0.99
N ARG A 83 3.72 -9.06 1.17
CA ARG A 83 4.68 -8.61 0.14
C ARG A 83 5.69 -9.67 -0.27
N THR A 84 5.78 -10.78 0.46
CA THR A 84 6.63 -11.93 0.14
C THR A 84 5.79 -13.21 0.18
N VAL A 85 6.26 -14.28 -0.46
CA VAL A 85 5.56 -15.57 -0.42
C VAL A 85 5.50 -16.13 1.00
N ALA A 86 6.58 -15.99 1.78
CA ALA A 86 6.60 -16.41 3.18
C ALA A 86 5.55 -15.68 4.03
N GLN A 87 5.36 -14.37 3.83
CA GLN A 87 4.27 -13.62 4.46
C GLN A 87 2.89 -14.14 4.04
N ALA A 88 2.71 -14.47 2.75
CA ALA A 88 1.45 -14.99 2.23
C ALA A 88 1.10 -16.37 2.78
N GLU A 89 2.09 -17.26 2.88
CA GLU A 89 1.96 -18.58 3.51
C GLU A 89 1.62 -18.48 4.99
N ALA A 90 2.31 -17.59 5.71
CA ALA A 90 2.05 -17.37 7.13
C ALA A 90 0.65 -16.78 7.37
N LEU A 91 0.25 -15.78 6.58
CA LEU A 91 -1.10 -15.21 6.64
C LEU A 91 -2.15 -16.28 6.37
N TRP A 92 -1.97 -17.09 5.31
CA TRP A 92 -2.93 -18.13 4.94
C TRP A 92 -3.15 -19.16 6.05
N LYS A 93 -2.12 -19.49 6.83
CA LYS A 93 -2.23 -20.45 7.95
C LYS A 93 -3.03 -19.89 9.13
N VAL A 94 -2.94 -18.59 9.39
CA VAL A 94 -3.53 -17.95 10.58
C VAL A 94 -4.89 -17.35 10.27
N GLN A 95 -5.03 -16.71 9.11
CA GLN A 95 -6.22 -16.00 8.70
C GLN A 95 -6.35 -16.09 7.16
N PRO A 96 -6.97 -17.16 6.64
CA PRO A 96 -7.26 -17.31 5.22
C PRO A 96 -8.01 -16.10 4.67
N VAL A 97 -7.66 -15.71 3.44
CA VAL A 97 -8.28 -14.58 2.73
C VAL A 97 -9.35 -15.10 1.76
N ASP A 98 -10.49 -14.42 1.69
CA ASP A 98 -11.59 -14.81 0.79
C ASP A 98 -11.34 -14.41 -0.67
N VAL A 99 -10.75 -13.24 -0.87
CA VAL A 99 -10.51 -12.67 -2.22
C VAL A 99 -9.25 -11.82 -2.24
N VAL A 100 -8.52 -11.90 -3.35
CA VAL A 100 -7.34 -11.07 -3.62
C VAL A 100 -7.60 -10.23 -4.86
N LEU A 101 -7.79 -8.93 -4.66
CA LEU A 101 -7.87 -7.96 -5.75
C LEU A 101 -6.45 -7.60 -6.21
N ASN A 102 -6.12 -7.86 -7.48
CA ASN A 102 -4.83 -7.51 -8.08
C ASN A 102 -5.02 -6.39 -9.10
N LEU A 103 -4.39 -5.23 -8.87
CA LEU A 103 -4.40 -4.12 -9.81
C LEU A 103 -3.23 -4.23 -10.78
N VAL A 104 -3.55 -4.34 -12.06
CA VAL A 104 -2.60 -4.45 -13.16
C VAL A 104 -2.60 -3.13 -13.92
N VAL A 105 -1.51 -2.38 -13.78
CA VAL A 105 -1.34 -1.05 -14.39
C VAL A 105 -0.06 -1.06 -15.21
N PRO A 106 -0.06 -0.46 -16.43
CA PRO A 106 1.14 -0.33 -17.23
C PRO A 106 2.32 0.32 -16.48
N PHE A 107 3.54 -0.15 -16.77
CA PHE A 107 4.74 0.25 -16.03
C PHE A 107 5.10 1.74 -16.22
N ASP A 108 4.96 2.24 -17.43
CA ASP A 108 5.11 3.65 -17.80
C ASP A 108 4.14 4.54 -16.99
N VAL A 109 2.87 4.17 -16.92
CA VAL A 109 1.85 4.85 -16.10
C VAL A 109 2.24 4.86 -14.62
N ILE A 110 2.75 3.74 -14.09
CA ILE A 110 3.23 3.65 -12.71
C ILE A 110 4.37 4.65 -12.45
N ILE A 111 5.36 4.71 -13.35
CA ILE A 111 6.50 5.61 -13.22
C ILE A 111 6.06 7.07 -13.18
N GLU A 112 5.16 7.47 -14.08
CA GLU A 112 4.63 8.83 -14.11
C GLU A 112 3.90 9.18 -12.81
N ARG A 113 3.01 8.30 -12.35
CA ARG A 113 2.25 8.52 -11.10
C ARG A 113 3.15 8.67 -9.88
N VAL A 114 4.23 7.90 -9.77
CA VAL A 114 5.08 8.02 -8.58
C VAL A 114 5.86 9.34 -8.60
N LYS A 115 6.27 9.82 -9.78
CA LYS A 115 6.96 11.12 -9.91
C LYS A 115 6.07 12.31 -9.53
N SER A 116 4.78 12.24 -9.82
CA SER A 116 3.80 13.32 -9.62
C SER A 116 3.05 13.26 -8.29
N ARG A 117 3.43 12.35 -7.37
CA ARG A 117 2.75 12.16 -6.09
C ARG A 117 3.11 13.23 -5.06
N TRP A 118 2.08 13.77 -4.42
CA TRP A 118 2.11 14.69 -3.29
C TRP A 118 1.23 14.18 -2.16
N VAL A 119 1.58 14.51 -0.92
CA VAL A 119 0.88 14.00 0.27
C VAL A 119 0.70 15.11 1.30
N HIS A 120 -0.51 15.20 1.84
CA HIS A 120 -0.78 16.01 3.02
C HIS A 120 -0.50 15.15 4.27
N LEU A 121 0.63 15.38 4.94
CA LEU A 121 1.12 14.50 6.02
C LEU A 121 0.12 14.31 7.17
N PRO A 122 -0.51 15.35 7.74
CA PRO A 122 -1.44 15.21 8.87
C PRO A 122 -2.64 14.32 8.58
N SER A 123 -3.11 14.29 7.33
CA SER A 123 -4.32 13.56 6.95
C SER A 123 -4.06 12.28 6.16
N GLY A 124 -2.85 12.10 5.63
CA GLY A 124 -2.51 11.06 4.68
C GLY A 124 -3.13 11.22 3.29
N ARG A 125 -3.88 12.30 2.99
CA ARG A 125 -4.45 12.55 1.65
C ARG A 125 -3.35 12.61 0.59
N VAL A 126 -3.62 12.00 -0.56
CA VAL A 126 -2.66 11.84 -1.65
C VAL A 126 -3.19 12.55 -2.88
N TYR A 127 -2.33 13.36 -3.47
CA TYR A 127 -2.55 14.08 -4.72
C TYR A 127 -1.57 13.58 -5.78
N ASN A 128 -1.98 13.61 -7.04
CA ASN A 128 -1.19 13.18 -8.16
C ASN A 128 -1.42 14.16 -9.30
N ILE A 129 -0.41 14.97 -9.60
CA ILE A 129 -0.51 15.98 -10.65
C ILE A 129 -0.82 15.28 -11.98
N GLY A 130 -1.91 15.69 -12.63
CA GLY A 130 -2.41 15.11 -13.89
C GLY A 130 -3.54 14.09 -13.72
N PHE A 131 -3.72 13.50 -12.54
CA PHE A 131 -4.80 12.53 -12.26
C PHE A 131 -5.78 13.08 -11.22
N ASN A 132 -5.28 13.50 -10.06
CA ASN A 132 -6.05 14.17 -9.03
C ASN A 132 -5.24 15.36 -8.50
N THR A 133 -5.04 16.34 -9.38
CA THR A 133 -4.33 17.59 -9.09
C THR A 133 -5.06 18.36 -7.98
N PRO A 134 -4.35 18.92 -6.98
CA PRO A 134 -4.98 19.79 -5.99
C PRO A 134 -5.54 21.05 -6.66
N LYS A 135 -6.58 21.65 -6.07
CA LYS A 135 -7.18 22.91 -6.54
C LYS A 135 -6.16 24.05 -6.58
N VAL A 136 -5.24 24.06 -5.61
CA VAL A 136 -4.11 25.00 -5.55
C VAL A 136 -2.82 24.20 -5.46
N MET A 137 -1.88 24.47 -6.37
CA MET A 137 -0.62 23.74 -6.42
C MET A 137 0.14 23.81 -5.10
N GLY A 138 0.52 22.65 -4.57
CA GLY A 138 1.24 22.53 -3.31
C GLY A 138 0.37 22.67 -2.05
N LYS A 139 -0.96 22.80 -2.18
CA LYS A 139 -1.88 22.96 -1.04
C LYS A 139 -2.91 21.84 -0.96
N ASP A 140 -3.23 21.43 0.26
CA ASP A 140 -4.31 20.47 0.52
C ASP A 140 -5.69 21.12 0.30
N ASP A 141 -6.58 20.42 -0.41
CA ASP A 141 -7.89 20.96 -0.80
C ASP A 141 -8.87 21.15 0.37
N VAL A 142 -8.60 20.52 1.52
CA VAL A 142 -9.48 20.54 2.69
C VAL A 142 -8.97 21.52 3.73
N THR A 143 -7.66 21.51 4.03
CA THR A 143 -7.07 22.34 5.09
C THR A 143 -6.33 23.57 4.58
N GLY A 144 -5.93 23.59 3.30
CA GLY A 144 -5.08 24.65 2.74
C GLY A 144 -3.62 24.59 3.22
N GLU A 145 -3.24 23.53 3.95
CA GLU A 145 -1.88 23.29 4.43
C GLU A 145 -0.97 22.78 3.32
N ASP A 146 0.34 22.83 3.54
CA ASP A 146 1.33 22.44 2.53
C ASP A 146 1.34 20.94 2.26
N LEU A 147 1.38 20.60 0.98
CA LEU A 147 1.67 19.26 0.51
C LEU A 147 3.18 19.03 0.49
N THR A 148 3.59 17.80 0.77
CA THR A 148 5.00 17.40 0.73
C THR A 148 5.17 16.13 -0.11
N ARG A 149 6.41 15.84 -0.48
CA ARG A 149 6.79 14.56 -1.11
C ARG A 149 7.38 13.65 -0.05
N ARG A 150 7.08 12.35 -0.12
CA ARG A 150 7.66 11.41 0.84
C ARG A 150 9.12 11.13 0.48
N PRO A 151 9.99 10.87 1.47
CA PRO A 151 11.36 10.47 1.22
C PRO A 151 11.49 9.24 0.30
N ASP A 152 10.54 8.30 0.38
CA ASP A 152 10.48 7.07 -0.42
C ASP A 152 9.87 7.25 -1.83
N ASP A 153 9.51 8.48 -2.22
CA ASP A 153 9.07 8.85 -3.57
C ASP A 153 10.23 9.43 -4.44
N LYS A 154 11.48 9.41 -3.93
CA LYS A 154 12.68 9.78 -4.71
C LYS A 154 12.93 8.76 -5.84
N PRO A 155 13.41 9.18 -7.03
CA PRO A 155 13.57 8.29 -8.19
C PRO A 155 14.31 6.97 -7.89
N GLU A 156 15.40 7.01 -7.15
CA GLU A 156 16.19 5.83 -6.75
C GLU A 156 15.41 4.87 -5.85
N ALA A 157 14.70 5.40 -4.85
CA ALA A 157 13.86 4.62 -3.95
C ALA A 157 12.69 3.96 -4.71
N VAL A 158 12.12 4.67 -5.68
CA VAL A 158 11.02 4.16 -6.53
C VAL A 158 11.49 3.04 -7.43
N GLN A 159 12.64 3.20 -8.09
CA GLN A 159 13.24 2.12 -8.89
C GLN A 159 13.51 0.89 -8.03
N ASN A 160 14.06 1.06 -6.83
CA ASN A 160 14.29 -0.06 -5.91
C ASN A 160 12.99 -0.76 -5.51
N ARG A 161 11.93 0.00 -5.22
CA ARG A 161 10.60 -0.55 -4.89
C ARG A 161 9.97 -1.31 -6.04
N LEU A 162 10.16 -0.86 -7.28
CA LEU A 162 9.67 -1.57 -8.46
C LEU A 162 10.45 -2.86 -8.70
N LYS A 163 11.78 -2.83 -8.53
CA LYS A 163 12.62 -4.04 -8.57
C LYS A 163 12.18 -5.06 -7.52
N ILE A 164 12.00 -4.63 -6.27
CA ILE A 164 11.50 -5.48 -5.18
C ILE A 164 10.10 -6.02 -5.49
N TYR A 165 9.22 -5.19 -6.04
CA TYR A 165 7.89 -5.65 -6.42
C TYR A 165 7.96 -6.77 -7.45
N GLU A 166 8.74 -6.60 -8.51
CA GLU A 166 8.85 -7.58 -9.58
C GLU A 166 9.48 -8.90 -9.10
N SER A 167 10.53 -8.85 -8.28
CA SER A 167 11.26 -10.05 -7.85
C SER A 167 10.66 -10.75 -6.62
N ILE A 168 10.03 -10.01 -5.71
CA ILE A 168 9.60 -10.52 -4.39
C ILE A 168 8.07 -10.51 -4.24
N THR A 169 7.41 -9.40 -4.62
CA THR A 169 5.96 -9.25 -4.39
C THR A 169 5.11 -9.88 -5.49
N LYS A 170 5.54 -9.85 -6.74
CA LYS A 170 4.80 -10.44 -7.86
C LYS A 170 4.59 -11.96 -7.70
N PRO A 171 5.56 -12.76 -7.20
CA PRO A 171 5.33 -14.17 -6.86
C PRO A 171 4.17 -14.43 -5.88
N VAL A 172 3.81 -13.47 -5.03
CA VAL A 172 2.64 -13.58 -4.14
C VAL A 172 1.33 -13.73 -4.92
N ILE A 173 1.24 -13.08 -6.10
CA ILE A 173 0.05 -13.22 -6.96
C ILE A 173 -0.06 -14.68 -7.43
N ALA A 174 1.06 -15.32 -7.80
CA ALA A 174 1.06 -16.72 -8.23
C ALA A 174 0.60 -17.67 -7.10
N PHE A 175 1.06 -17.43 -5.87
CA PHE A 175 0.61 -18.17 -4.68
C PHE A 175 -0.92 -18.13 -4.53
N TYR A 176 -1.54 -16.95 -4.65
CA TYR A 176 -2.99 -16.82 -4.53
C TYR A 176 -3.75 -17.26 -5.79
N LYS A 177 -3.15 -17.14 -6.99
CA LYS A 177 -3.72 -17.69 -8.23
C LYS A 177 -3.90 -19.21 -8.13
N ALA A 178 -2.92 -19.91 -7.55
CA ALA A 178 -3.02 -21.35 -7.27
C ALA A 178 -4.15 -21.72 -6.28
N LYS A 179 -4.67 -20.76 -5.52
CA LYS A 179 -5.84 -20.92 -4.63
C LYS A 179 -7.18 -20.56 -5.30
N GLY A 180 -7.16 -20.00 -6.51
CA GLY A 180 -8.38 -19.63 -7.26
C GLY A 180 -9.11 -18.38 -6.75
N ILE A 181 -8.49 -17.58 -5.88
CA ILE A 181 -9.14 -16.43 -5.22
C ILE A 181 -8.71 -15.06 -5.76
N VAL A 182 -7.87 -15.03 -6.80
CA VAL A 182 -7.39 -13.78 -7.39
C VAL A 182 -8.40 -13.24 -8.40
N LYS A 183 -8.70 -11.94 -8.30
CA LYS A 183 -9.45 -11.16 -9.27
C LYS A 183 -8.55 -10.06 -9.81
N GLU A 184 -8.33 -10.04 -11.11
CA GLU A 184 -7.46 -9.07 -11.78
C GLU A 184 -8.30 -7.93 -12.33
N PHE A 185 -7.79 -6.70 -12.15
CA PHE A 185 -8.38 -5.48 -12.66
C PHE A 185 -7.30 -4.71 -13.41
N GLU A 186 -7.49 -4.57 -14.72
CA GLU A 186 -6.57 -3.93 -15.64
C GLU A 186 -7.05 -2.51 -15.95
N GLY A 187 -6.12 -1.55 -16.00
CA GLY A 187 -6.44 -0.19 -16.42
C GLY A 187 -5.30 0.80 -16.21
N SER A 188 -5.43 1.95 -16.86
CA SER A 188 -4.43 3.04 -16.81
C SER A 188 -4.84 4.15 -15.84
N THR A 189 -6.08 4.18 -15.37
CA THR A 189 -6.59 5.13 -14.36
C THR A 189 -7.28 4.41 -13.21
N SER A 190 -7.27 5.01 -12.01
CA SER A 190 -8.03 4.46 -10.88
C SER A 190 -9.55 4.54 -11.10
N ASP A 191 -10.03 5.39 -12.01
CA ASP A 191 -11.46 5.52 -12.34
C ASP A 191 -11.92 4.44 -13.32
N GLU A 192 -11.08 4.07 -14.28
CA GLU A 192 -11.31 2.93 -15.17
C GLU A 192 -11.33 1.59 -14.41
N ILE A 193 -10.46 1.45 -13.41
CA ILE A 193 -10.34 0.23 -12.59
C ILE A 193 -11.52 0.06 -11.61
N TRP A 194 -12.20 1.15 -11.23
CA TRP A 194 -13.20 1.19 -10.16
C TRP A 194 -14.63 0.86 -10.65
#